data_AF-A0A834PJI6-F1
#
_entry.id   AF-A0A834PJI6-F1
#
_cell.length_a   1.000
_cell.length_b   1.000
_cell.length_c   1.000
_cell.angle_alpha   90.00
_cell.angle_beta   90.00
_cell.angle_gamma   90.00
#
_symmetry.space_group_name_H-M   'P 1'
#
loop_
_entity.id
_entity.type
_entity.pdbx_description
1 polymer ?
#
loop_
_entity_poly.entity_id
_entity_poly.type
_entity_poly.pdbx_seq_one_letter_code
_entity_poly.pdbx_strand_id
1 'polypeptide(L)'
;MIGQRSRGSKCPMEARVASGRETLRLRSGGAATVEEAPSEFEEEASRKVDDLLESYMGIRDPELACTMVETSKKTGSVREFARCLDSVLGEFAFPDEFVVEVWAAIGEAREACG
;
A
#
# COMPACT_ATOMS: atom_id res chain seq x y z
N MET A 1 26.28 35.75 -42.80
CA MET A 1 27.26 36.10 -41.75
C MET A 1 26.52 36.85 -40.64
N ILE A 2 26.64 36.38 -39.41
CA ILE A 2 25.88 36.83 -38.22
C ILE A 2 26.27 38.25 -37.80
N GLY A 3 25.30 39.02 -37.27
CA GLY A 3 25.54 40.21 -36.46
C GLY A 3 24.51 40.38 -35.35
N GLN A 4 24.91 40.06 -34.10
CA GLN A 4 24.23 40.36 -32.82
C GLN A 4 23.93 41.88 -32.72
N ARG A 5 23.09 42.45 -31.82
CA ARG A 5 23.24 42.69 -30.35
C ARG A 5 21.90 43.23 -29.79
N SER A 6 21.30 42.62 -28.76
CA SER A 6 21.28 43.00 -27.32
C SER A 6 20.24 44.05 -26.86
N ARG A 7 19.31 43.64 -25.97
CA ARG A 7 18.98 44.19 -24.61
C ARG A 7 17.48 44.17 -24.26
N GLY A 8 17.17 43.71 -23.03
CA GLY A 8 15.86 43.88 -22.35
C GLY A 8 15.53 42.68 -21.44
N SER A 9 16.12 42.55 -20.24
CA SER A 9 15.53 42.99 -18.96
C SER A 9 14.07 42.58 -18.71
N LYS A 10 13.86 41.50 -17.95
CA LYS A 10 13.12 41.43 -16.66
C LYS A 10 12.47 40.06 -16.48
N CYS A 11 12.72 39.48 -15.30
CA CYS A 11 12.04 38.33 -14.75
C CYS A 11 10.54 38.61 -14.64
N PRO A 12 9.69 37.60 -14.83
CA PRO A 12 8.63 37.35 -13.87
C PRO A 12 8.75 35.94 -13.30
N MET A 13 8.78 35.93 -11.98
CA MET A 13 8.52 34.80 -11.12
C MET A 13 7.11 34.28 -11.43
N GLU A 14 6.98 33.22 -12.22
CA GLU A 14 5.76 32.42 -12.24
C GLU A 14 5.90 31.32 -11.18
N ALA A 15 5.54 31.73 -9.96
CA ALA A 15 4.84 30.85 -9.05
C ALA A 15 3.57 30.30 -9.74
N ARG A 16 2.94 29.31 -9.08
CA ARG A 16 1.61 28.72 -9.31
C ARG A 16 1.43 27.76 -10.49
N VAL A 17 1.62 26.46 -10.21
CA VAL A 17 0.61 25.39 -10.38
C VAL A 17 0.98 24.23 -9.45
N ALA A 18 0.32 24.11 -8.30
CA ALA A 18 -0.83 23.25 -8.04
C ALA A 18 -0.44 21.76 -7.86
N SER A 19 -0.36 21.38 -6.57
CA SER A 19 -0.38 20.05 -5.97
C SER A 19 -0.76 18.90 -6.93
N GLY A 20 0.16 17.97 -7.15
CA GLY A 20 -0.03 16.74 -7.92
C GLY A 20 -1.11 15.85 -7.31
N ARG A 21 -2.36 16.14 -7.68
CA ARG A 21 -3.54 15.28 -7.48
C ARG A 21 -3.40 14.03 -8.34
N GLU A 22 -3.72 12.90 -7.71
CA GLU A 22 -4.00 11.56 -8.25
C GLU A 22 -4.21 11.43 -9.76
N THR A 23 -3.59 10.40 -10.35
CA THR A 23 -3.89 9.96 -11.72
C THR A 23 -4.62 8.61 -11.70
N LEU A 24 -5.91 8.63 -12.00
CA LEU A 24 -6.70 7.46 -12.42
C LEU A 24 -6.32 7.08 -13.86
N ARG A 25 -5.79 5.86 -14.07
CA ARG A 25 -5.51 5.31 -15.40
C ARG A 25 -6.66 4.40 -15.84
N LEU A 26 -7.44 4.86 -16.82
CA LEU A 26 -8.44 4.04 -17.52
C LEU A 26 -7.81 3.42 -18.77
N ARG A 27 -7.92 2.09 -18.94
CA ARG A 27 -7.64 1.38 -20.19
C ARG A 27 -8.95 0.90 -20.82
N SER A 28 -9.17 1.27 -22.07
CA SER A 28 -10.31 0.87 -22.90
C SER A 28 -10.07 -0.50 -23.55
N GLY A 29 -10.97 -1.47 -23.36
CA GLY A 29 -11.07 -2.61 -24.29
C GLY A 29 -11.33 -4.01 -23.74
N GLY A 30 -12.28 -4.20 -22.83
CA GLY A 30 -12.81 -5.54 -22.51
C GLY A 30 -13.90 -5.46 -21.44
N ALA A 31 -15.07 -6.05 -21.67
CA ALA A 31 -16.09 -6.17 -20.64
C ALA A 31 -15.56 -7.11 -19.54
N ALA A 32 -15.34 -6.60 -18.33
CA ALA A 32 -14.93 -7.39 -17.18
C ALA A 32 -15.42 -6.70 -15.90
N THR A 33 -15.89 -7.50 -14.97
CA THR A 33 -16.71 -7.18 -13.80
C THR A 33 -16.11 -6.12 -12.89
N VAL A 34 -16.97 -5.31 -12.26
CA VAL A 34 -16.65 -4.65 -10.99
C VAL A 34 -16.46 -5.78 -9.98
N GLU A 35 -15.22 -6.25 -9.82
CA GLU A 35 -14.84 -6.84 -8.53
C GLU A 35 -14.99 -5.68 -7.54
N GLU A 36 -15.81 -5.89 -6.51
CA GLU A 36 -15.99 -4.91 -5.43
C GLU A 36 -14.60 -4.48 -4.98
N ALA A 37 -14.34 -3.18 -5.01
CA ALA A 37 -13.08 -2.61 -4.54
C ALA A 37 -12.72 -3.28 -3.21
N PRO A 38 -11.44 -3.64 -2.97
CA PRO A 38 -11.04 -4.11 -1.64
C PRO A 38 -11.65 -3.13 -0.65
N SER A 39 -12.46 -3.63 0.28
CA SER A 39 -13.23 -2.76 1.19
C SER A 39 -12.28 -1.74 1.82
N GLU A 40 -12.74 -0.54 2.17
CA GLU A 40 -11.92 0.46 2.88
C GLU A 40 -11.13 -0.19 4.05
N PHE A 41 -11.72 -1.21 4.68
CA PHE A 41 -11.08 -2.13 5.60
C PHE A 41 -9.79 -2.82 5.09
N GLU A 42 -9.80 -3.46 3.92
CA GLU A 42 -8.65 -4.20 3.38
C GLU A 42 -7.51 -3.25 3.03
N GLU A 43 -7.82 -2.06 2.52
CA GLU A 43 -6.81 -1.04 2.24
C GLU A 43 -6.17 -0.54 3.55
N GLU A 44 -6.98 -0.24 4.57
CA GLU A 44 -6.49 0.16 5.91
C GLU A 44 -5.72 -0.96 6.61
N ALA A 45 -6.21 -2.21 6.54
CA ALA A 45 -5.53 -3.36 7.12
C ALA A 45 -4.18 -3.61 6.43
N SER A 46 -4.13 -3.55 5.10
CA SER A 46 -2.89 -3.71 4.34
C SER A 46 -1.90 -2.61 4.68
N ARG A 47 -2.38 -1.37 4.85
CA ARG A 47 -1.55 -0.24 5.25
C ARG A 47 -0.95 -0.42 6.65
N LYS A 48 -1.75 -0.82 7.64
CA LYS A 48 -1.25 -1.11 8.99
C LYS A 48 -0.22 -2.25 9.00
N VAL A 49 -0.45 -3.29 8.20
CA VAL A 49 0.52 -4.38 8.06
C VAL A 49 1.81 -3.89 7.39
N ASP A 50 1.73 -3.02 6.39
CA ASP A 50 2.89 -2.41 5.75
C ASP A 50 3.71 -1.54 6.72
N ASP A 51 3.05 -0.77 7.58
CA ASP A 51 3.73 -0.01 8.66
C ASP A 51 4.45 -0.95 9.64
N LEU A 52 3.88 -2.13 9.95
CA LEU A 52 4.57 -3.14 10.77
C LEU A 52 5.77 -3.74 10.03
N LEU A 53 5.66 -4.00 8.73
CA LEU A 53 6.79 -4.47 7.91
C LEU A 53 7.91 -3.42 7.87
N GLU A 54 7.58 -2.14 7.81
CA GLU A 54 8.56 -1.05 7.89
C GLU A 54 9.23 -1.02 9.26
N SER A 55 8.46 -1.13 10.35
CA SER A 55 9.02 -1.15 11.70
C SER A 55 9.89 -2.38 11.97
N TYR A 56 9.55 -3.54 11.38
CA TYR A 56 10.23 -4.80 11.66
C TYR A 56 11.43 -5.05 10.74
N MET A 57 11.30 -4.77 9.44
CA MET A 57 12.32 -5.05 8.42
C MET A 57 12.91 -3.80 7.78
N GLY A 58 12.33 -2.61 8.00
CA GLY A 58 12.73 -1.37 7.33
C GLY A 58 12.30 -1.32 5.85
N ILE A 59 11.38 -2.18 5.43
CA ILE A 59 10.86 -2.23 4.05
C ILE A 59 9.35 -2.07 4.02
N ARG A 60 8.84 -1.49 2.93
CA ARG A 60 7.42 -1.46 2.61
C ARG A 60 7.16 -2.34 1.40
N ASP A 61 6.24 -3.29 1.56
CA ASP A 61 5.84 -4.24 0.54
C ASP A 61 4.32 -4.43 0.61
N PRO A 62 3.55 -3.65 -0.18
CA PRO A 62 2.09 -3.71 -0.16
C PRO A 62 1.55 -5.02 -0.73
N GLU A 63 2.29 -5.73 -1.59
CA GLU A 63 1.88 -7.04 -2.10
C GLU A 63 1.97 -8.10 -1.00
N LEU A 64 3.05 -8.05 -0.20
CA LEU A 64 3.23 -8.90 0.97
C LEU A 64 2.17 -8.61 2.04
N ALA A 65 1.93 -7.33 2.35
CA ALA A 65 0.91 -6.92 3.30
C ALA A 65 -0.49 -7.39 2.90
N CYS A 66 -0.85 -7.24 1.61
CA CYS A 66 -2.12 -7.72 1.08
C CYS A 66 -2.24 -9.25 1.23
N THR A 67 -1.17 -9.99 0.94
CA THR A 67 -1.11 -11.45 1.13
C THR A 67 -1.34 -11.86 2.59
N MET A 68 -0.77 -11.11 3.55
CA MET A 68 -0.99 -11.33 4.98
C MET A 68 -2.45 -11.08 5.38
N VAL A 69 -3.05 -9.99 4.90
CA VAL A 69 -4.48 -9.68 5.13
C VAL A 69 -5.37 -10.78 4.57
N GLU A 70 -5.14 -11.23 3.34
CA GLU A 70 -5.88 -12.33 2.74
C GLU A 70 -5.74 -13.65 3.52
N THR A 71 -4.53 -13.95 4.01
CA THR A 71 -4.26 -15.14 4.82
C THR A 71 -5.01 -15.07 6.16
N SER A 72 -5.12 -13.88 6.75
CA SER A 72 -5.89 -13.68 7.96
C SER A 72 -7.40 -13.90 7.74
N LYS A 73 -7.95 -13.51 6.58
CA LYS A 73 -9.37 -13.71 6.24
C LYS A 73 -9.73 -15.19 6.11
N LYS A 74 -8.76 -16.02 5.69
CA LYS A 74 -8.93 -17.48 5.51
C LYS A 74 -8.82 -18.26 6.82
N THR A 75 -8.28 -17.64 7.87
CA THR A 75 -7.99 -18.29 9.15
C THR A 75 -8.85 -17.68 10.26
N GLY A 76 -9.28 -18.50 11.22
CA GLY A 76 -10.17 -18.05 12.32
C GLY A 76 -9.45 -17.81 13.65
N SER A 77 -8.14 -18.02 13.68
CA SER A 77 -7.35 -17.99 14.92
C SER A 77 -5.89 -17.71 14.62
N VAL A 78 -5.21 -16.96 15.51
CA VAL A 78 -3.79 -16.58 15.39
C VAL A 78 -2.89 -17.78 15.10
N ARG A 79 -3.15 -18.93 15.73
CA ARG A 79 -2.32 -20.14 15.55
C ARG A 79 -2.44 -20.75 14.16
N GLU A 80 -3.65 -20.73 13.58
CA GLU A 80 -3.86 -21.19 12.20
C GLU A 80 -3.30 -20.15 11.22
N PHE A 81 -3.42 -18.86 11.53
CA PHE A 81 -2.80 -17.78 10.79
C PHE A 81 -1.28 -17.95 10.71
N ALA A 82 -0.61 -18.15 11.86
CA ALA A 82 0.83 -18.38 11.92
C ALA A 82 1.27 -19.56 11.06
N ARG A 83 0.54 -20.67 11.11
CA ARG A 83 0.84 -21.86 10.30
C ARG A 83 0.62 -21.61 8.80
N CYS A 84 -0.46 -20.94 8.43
CA CYS A 84 -0.71 -20.60 7.02
C CYS A 84 0.34 -19.60 6.51
N LEU A 85 0.70 -18.62 7.32
CA LEU A 85 1.70 -17.62 7.00
C LEU A 85 3.08 -18.25 6.87
N ASP A 86 3.47 -19.18 7.74
CA ASP A 86 4.70 -19.99 7.61
C ASP A 86 4.70 -20.84 6.33
N SER A 87 3.54 -21.37 5.91
CA SER A 87 3.46 -22.14 4.67
C SER A 87 3.62 -21.29 3.40
N VAL A 88 3.25 -20.01 3.44
CA VAL A 88 3.29 -19.10 2.26
C VAL A 88 4.55 -18.24 2.28
N LEU A 89 4.96 -17.80 3.47
CA LEU A 89 6.00 -16.82 3.76
C LEU A 89 7.06 -17.34 4.75
N GLY A 90 7.16 -18.65 4.95
CA GLY A 90 8.15 -19.24 5.88
C GLY A 90 9.61 -18.95 5.53
N GLU A 91 9.89 -18.57 4.28
CA GLU A 91 11.19 -18.03 3.86
C GLU A 91 11.58 -16.75 4.60
N PHE A 92 10.59 -15.91 4.95
CA PHE A 92 10.82 -14.67 5.66
C PHE A 92 11.15 -14.88 7.15
N ALA A 93 10.86 -16.07 7.69
CA ALA A 93 11.10 -16.44 9.08
C ALA A 93 10.59 -15.36 10.08
N PHE A 94 9.35 -14.90 9.89
CA PHE A 94 8.72 -13.94 10.80
C PHE A 94 8.64 -14.50 12.22
N PRO A 95 8.99 -13.72 13.26
CA PRO A 95 8.84 -14.17 14.63
C PRO A 95 7.35 -14.27 14.99
N ASP A 96 7.02 -15.15 15.94
CA ASP A 96 5.66 -15.28 16.45
C ASP A 96 5.07 -13.95 16.95
N GLU A 97 5.90 -13.08 17.55
CA GLU A 97 5.47 -11.76 18.03
C GLU A 97 4.92 -10.89 16.88
N PHE A 98 5.64 -10.83 15.77
CA PHE A 98 5.22 -10.09 14.58
C PHE A 98 3.92 -10.66 13.98
N VAL A 99 3.78 -11.97 13.94
CA VAL A 99 2.57 -12.63 13.44
C VAL A 99 1.35 -12.28 14.29
N VAL A 100 1.52 -12.21 15.62
CA VAL A 100 0.47 -11.77 16.55
C VAL A 100 0.12 -10.29 16.32
N GLU A 101 1.11 -9.43 16.12
CA GLU A 101 0.91 -8.00 15.85
C GLU A 101 0.17 -7.76 14.53
N VAL A 102 0.56 -8.45 13.45
CA VAL A 102 -0.12 -8.38 12.15
C VAL A 102 -1.58 -8.82 12.29
N TRP A 103 -1.82 -9.94 12.96
CA TRP A 103 -3.18 -10.42 13.21
C TRP A 103 -4.00 -9.39 14.01
N ALA A 104 -3.42 -8.80 15.05
CA ALA A 104 -4.07 -7.78 15.86
C ALA A 104 -4.34 -6.50 15.05
N ALA A 105 -3.41 -6.04 14.23
CA ALA A 105 -3.55 -4.86 13.39
C ALA A 105 -4.68 -5.02 12.36
N ILE A 106 -4.82 -6.21 11.78
CA ILE A 106 -5.94 -6.52 10.87
C ILE A 106 -7.25 -6.56 11.65
N GLY A 107 -7.28 -7.16 12.84
CA GLY A 107 -8.45 -7.13 13.72
C GLY A 107 -8.86 -5.69 14.08
N GLU A 108 -7.91 -4.83 14.42
CA GLU A 108 -8.15 -3.43 14.76
C GLU A 108 -8.64 -2.62 13.56
N ALA A 109 -8.08 -2.84 12.36
CA ALA A 109 -8.61 -2.22 11.14
C ALA A 109 -10.07 -2.62 10.88
N ARG A 110 -10.46 -3.84 11.26
CA ARG A 110 -11.84 -4.33 11.06
C ARG A 110 -12.82 -3.64 11.99
N GLU A 111 -12.42 -3.44 13.24
CA GLU A 111 -13.21 -2.71 14.23
C GLU A 111 -13.24 -1.20 13.94
N ALA A 112 -12.21 -0.64 13.30
CA ALA A 112 -12.15 0.78 12.96
C ALA A 112 -13.03 1.15 11.75
N CYS A 113 -13.31 0.20 10.86
CA CYS A 113 -14.10 0.39 9.64
C CYS A 113 -15.55 -0.15 9.74
N GLY A 114 -15.86 -0.89 10.82
CA GLY A 114 -17.20 -1.47 11.09
C GLY A 114 -18.03 -0.63 12.04
#